data_AF-A0A4R5KF23-F1
#
_entry.id   AF-A0A4R5KF23-F1
#
_cell.length_a   1.000
_cell.length_b   1.000
_cell.length_c   1.000
_cell.angle_alpha   90.00
_cell.angle_beta   90.00
_cell.angle_gamma   90.00
#
_symmetry.space_group_name_H-M   'P 1'
#
loop_
_entity.id
_entity.type
_entity.pdbx_description
1 polymer ?
#
loop_
_entity_poly.entity_id
_entity_poly.type
_entity_poly.pdbx_seq_one_letter_code
_entity_poly.pdbx_strand_id
1 'polypeptide(L)'
;MPRKTQPLLYRDDTYGFTLTFPRWWKPYTVLKKKRMDRDTEYELHFRFKYKGKAYGDIFTVLVFRMTRKEWIEQGYEDSPLVYMGESGGRVFAYMTPEELPAAFVDPKTGDYNYKKYGNAIRLLKRMVNQDVPRIAQTLRFPAVLPKNHPVPLRSKKVWPCGS
;
A
#
# COMPACT_ATOMS: atom_id res chain seq x y z
N MET A 1 14.65 -16.53 27.47
CA MET A 1 13.45 -16.06 26.75
C MET A 1 13.89 -15.20 25.57
N PRO A 2 13.40 -15.43 24.34
CA PRO A 2 13.76 -14.55 23.22
C PRO A 2 13.18 -13.15 23.47
N ARG A 3 14.02 -12.10 23.38
CA ARG A 3 13.60 -10.70 23.51
C ARG A 3 12.45 -10.45 22.53
N LYS A 4 11.29 -10.01 23.04
CA LYS A 4 10.17 -9.55 22.20
C LYS A 4 10.68 -8.44 21.30
N THR A 5 10.93 -8.76 20.04
CA THR A 5 11.40 -7.81 19.05
C THR A 5 10.27 -6.81 18.80
N GLN A 6 10.44 -5.58 19.29
CA GLN A 6 9.42 -4.53 19.12
C GLN A 6 9.11 -4.31 17.62
N PRO A 7 7.82 -4.16 17.26
CA PRO A 7 7.43 -3.91 15.88
C PRO A 7 7.89 -2.51 15.41
N LEU A 8 7.90 -2.30 14.09
CA LEU A 8 8.24 -1.02 13.47
C LEU A 8 6.96 -0.25 13.17
N LEU A 9 6.84 0.95 13.72
CA LEU A 9 5.75 1.85 13.39
C LEU A 9 6.13 2.71 12.19
N TYR A 10 5.37 2.60 11.11
CA TYR A 10 5.35 3.57 10.03
C TYR A 10 4.29 4.63 10.34
N ARG A 11 4.63 5.89 10.09
CA ARG A 11 3.73 7.04 10.25
C ARG A 11 3.78 7.88 8.99
N ASP A 12 2.61 8.20 8.45
CA ASP A 12 2.46 9.16 7.39
C ASP A 12 1.78 10.41 7.95
N ASP A 13 2.53 11.50 8.09
CA ASP A 13 2.00 12.75 8.63
C ASP A 13 1.14 13.52 7.63
N THR A 14 1.31 13.27 6.32
CA THR A 14 0.54 13.95 5.28
C THR A 14 -0.90 13.45 5.23
N TYR A 15 -1.07 12.13 5.30
CA TYR A 15 -2.39 11.49 5.25
C TYR A 15 -2.88 10.97 6.62
N GLY A 16 -2.12 11.25 7.68
CA GLY A 16 -2.60 11.09 9.06
C GLY A 16 -2.81 9.64 9.49
N PHE A 17 -2.04 8.69 8.96
CA PHE A 17 -2.20 7.28 9.28
C PHE A 17 -0.91 6.63 9.77
N THR A 18 -1.08 5.48 10.42
CA THR A 18 0.03 4.65 10.88
C THR A 18 -0.18 3.20 10.49
N LEU A 19 0.91 2.48 10.29
CA LEU A 19 0.95 1.04 10.02
C LEU A 19 2.06 0.40 10.86
N THR A 20 1.81 -0.81 11.35
CA THR A 20 2.74 -1.56 12.18
C THR A 20 3.32 -2.74 11.40
N PHE A 21 4.64 -2.74 11.24
CA PHE A 21 5.38 -3.74 10.48
C PHE A 21 6.18 -4.68 11.40
N PRO A 22 6.36 -5.95 11.03
CA PRO A 22 7.34 -6.81 11.66
C PRO A 22 8.75 -6.22 11.52
N ARG A 23 9.56 -6.23 12.59
CA ARG A 23 10.89 -5.60 12.56
C ARG A 23 11.82 -6.14 11.49
N TRP A 24 11.66 -7.41 11.14
CA TRP A 24 12.49 -8.07 10.15
C TRP A 24 12.26 -7.55 8.72
N TRP A 25 11.20 -6.77 8.47
CA TRP A 25 10.99 -6.10 7.17
C TRP A 25 12.06 -5.05 6.86
N LYS A 26 12.59 -4.35 7.87
CA LYS A 26 13.52 -3.22 7.71
C LYS A 26 14.68 -3.45 6.72
N PRO A 27 15.44 -4.56 6.78
CA PRO A 27 16.52 -4.80 5.81
C PRO A 27 16.04 -5.12 4.39
N TYR A 28 14.77 -5.51 4.22
CA TYR A 28 14.21 -6.01 2.97
C TYR A 28 13.22 -5.07 2.30
N THR A 29 13.03 -3.86 2.82
CA THR A 29 12.12 -2.89 2.23
C THR A 29 12.79 -1.56 1.94
N VAL A 30 12.34 -0.94 0.86
CA VAL A 30 12.62 0.46 0.53
C VAL A 30 11.29 1.14 0.27
N LEU A 31 11.08 2.31 0.87
CA LEU A 31 9.86 3.09 0.67
C LEU A 31 10.04 4.04 -0.51
N LYS A 32 9.01 4.12 -1.35
CA LYS A 32 8.89 5.14 -2.38
C LYS A 32 7.50 5.78 -2.26
N LYS A 33 7.47 7.09 -2.05
CA LYS A 33 6.25 7.89 -2.05
C LYS A 33 6.06 8.45 -3.46
N LYS A 34 4.84 8.32 -4.00
CA LYS A 34 4.48 8.92 -5.28
C LYS A 34 3.16 9.67 -5.11
N ARG A 35 3.08 10.82 -5.76
CA ARG A 35 1.85 11.59 -5.91
C ARG A 35 1.34 11.33 -7.33
N MET A 36 0.06 10.97 -7.47
CA MET A 36 -0.73 10.85 -8.69
C MET A 36 -0.69 9.54 -9.51
N ASP A 37 -1.88 8.95 -9.61
CA ASP A 37 -2.62 8.67 -10.84
C ASP A 37 -3.89 9.57 -10.91
N ARG A 38 -4.74 9.47 -11.94
CA ARG A 38 -6.02 10.21 -12.07
C ARG A 38 -6.97 9.97 -10.89
N ASP A 39 -6.93 8.76 -10.33
CA ASP A 39 -7.91 8.31 -9.33
C ASP A 39 -7.34 8.29 -7.89
N THR A 40 -6.00 8.30 -7.75
CA THR A 40 -5.29 8.21 -6.46
C THR A 40 -4.68 9.54 -6.04
N GLU A 41 -4.98 9.98 -4.81
CA GLU A 41 -4.37 11.19 -4.23
C GLU A 41 -2.92 10.92 -3.80
N TYR A 42 -2.64 9.68 -3.39
CA TYR A 42 -1.36 9.26 -2.85
C TYR A 42 -1.12 7.77 -2.97
N GLU A 43 0.13 7.43 -3.26
CA GLU A 43 0.63 6.07 -3.31
C GLU A 43 1.91 5.92 -2.48
N LEU A 44 1.91 4.92 -1.62
CA LEU A 44 3.05 4.53 -0.80
C LEU A 44 3.46 3.12 -1.18
N HIS A 45 4.59 3.01 -1.86
CA HIS A 45 5.13 1.75 -2.36
C HIS A 45 6.22 1.22 -1.42
N PHE A 46 6.01 0.01 -0.92
CA PHE A 46 7.04 -0.75 -0.23
C PHE A 46 7.68 -1.72 -1.22
N ARG A 47 8.91 -1.43 -1.62
CA ARG A 47 9.68 -2.21 -2.59
C ARG A 47 10.51 -3.27 -1.91
N PHE A 48 10.52 -4.47 -2.47
CA PHE A 48 11.37 -5.54 -1.97
C PHE A 48 12.84 -5.25 -2.28
N LYS A 49 13.69 -5.38 -1.26
CA LYS A 49 15.14 -5.26 -1.37
C LYS A 49 15.77 -6.56 -0.91
N TYR A 50 16.71 -7.07 -1.69
CA TYR A 50 17.45 -8.26 -1.32
C TYR A 50 18.89 -8.18 -1.84
N LYS A 51 19.86 -8.46 -0.96
CA LYS A 51 21.31 -8.37 -1.26
C LYS A 51 21.70 -7.07 -1.97
N GLY A 52 21.20 -5.93 -1.47
CA GLY A 52 21.52 -4.60 -1.99
C GLY A 52 20.72 -4.17 -3.23
N LYS A 53 20.05 -5.07 -3.93
CA LYS A 53 19.22 -4.75 -5.10
C LYS A 53 17.76 -4.53 -4.70
N ALA A 54 17.15 -3.47 -5.22
CA ALA A 54 15.71 -3.25 -5.14
C ALA A 54 15.01 -3.93 -6.33
N TYR A 55 13.86 -4.54 -6.04
CA TYR A 55 13.00 -5.25 -6.98
C TYR A 55 11.65 -4.52 -7.08
N GLY A 56 10.59 -5.23 -7.44
CA GLY A 56 9.23 -4.69 -7.53
C GLY A 56 8.63 -4.33 -6.18
N ASP A 57 7.44 -3.73 -6.25
CA ASP A 57 6.60 -3.45 -5.08
C ASP A 57 6.10 -4.79 -4.50
N ILE A 58 6.00 -4.86 -3.18
CA ILE A 58 5.42 -6.01 -2.46
C ILE A 58 4.18 -5.63 -1.66
N PHE A 59 4.00 -4.33 -1.42
CA PHE A 59 2.86 -3.78 -0.73
C PHE A 59 2.73 -2.33 -1.16
N THR A 60 1.59 -1.96 -1.70
CA THR A 60 1.30 -0.58 -2.08
C THR A 60 0.06 -0.14 -1.34
N VAL A 61 0.16 0.98 -0.63
CA VAL A 61 -0.99 1.64 0.01
C VAL A 61 -1.42 2.78 -0.88
N LEU A 62 -2.72 2.82 -1.20
CA LEU A 62 -3.34 3.81 -2.06
C LEU A 62 -4.38 4.58 -1.27
N VAL A 63 -4.43 5.89 -1.49
CA VAL A 63 -5.39 6.79 -0.85
C VAL A 63 -6.23 7.46 -1.92
N PHE A 64 -7.53 7.26 -1.83
CA PHE A 64 -8.51 7.77 -2.76
C PHE A 64 -9.33 8.88 -2.11
N ARG A 65 -9.59 9.95 -2.86
CA ARG A 65 -10.45 11.04 -2.41
C ARG A 65 -11.91 10.72 -2.74
N MET A 66 -12.45 9.76 -2.03
CA MET A 66 -13.84 9.32 -2.13
C MET A 66 -14.28 8.69 -0.79
N THR A 67 -15.58 8.53 -0.66
CA THR A 67 -16.23 7.80 0.43
C THR A 67 -16.25 6.30 0.17
N ARG A 68 -16.50 5.49 1.20
CA ARG A 68 -16.71 4.05 1.01
C ARG A 68 -17.89 3.73 0.09
N LYS A 69 -18.94 4.56 0.09
CA LYS A 69 -20.09 4.35 -0.78
C LYS A 69 -19.70 4.51 -2.26
N GLU A 70 -19.00 5.61 -2.58
CA GLU A 70 -18.50 5.87 -3.93
C GLU A 70 -17.52 4.79 -4.40
N TRP A 71 -16.68 4.26 -3.50
CA TRP A 71 -15.81 3.12 -3.76
C TRP A 71 -16.59 1.89 -4.26
N ILE A 72 -17.68 1.55 -3.58
CA ILE A 72 -18.54 0.41 -3.95
C ILE A 72 -19.27 0.70 -5.27
N GLU A 73 -19.85 1.89 -5.42
CA GLU A 73 -20.58 2.28 -6.63
C GLU A 73 -19.71 2.31 -7.89
N GLN A 74 -18.41 2.57 -7.74
CA GLN A 74 -17.43 2.53 -8.82
C GLN A 74 -16.90 1.11 -9.11
N GLY A 75 -17.38 0.09 -8.40
CA GLY A 75 -17.02 -1.32 -8.65
C GLY A 75 -15.63 -1.73 -8.14
N TYR A 76 -15.02 -0.96 -7.23
CA TYR A 76 -13.70 -1.31 -6.70
C TYR A 76 -13.70 -2.58 -5.82
N GLU A 77 -14.86 -3.06 -5.38
CA GLU A 77 -14.97 -4.36 -4.68
C GLU A 77 -14.60 -5.55 -5.56
N ASP A 78 -14.74 -5.42 -6.89
CA ASP A 78 -14.35 -6.44 -7.86
C ASP A 78 -12.91 -6.26 -8.39
N SER A 79 -12.20 -5.24 -7.90
CA SER A 79 -10.83 -4.93 -8.30
C SER A 79 -9.80 -5.70 -7.44
N PRO A 80 -8.52 -5.78 -7.86
CA PRO A 80 -7.46 -6.35 -7.02
C PRO A 80 -7.11 -5.49 -5.79
N LEU A 81 -7.76 -4.35 -5.60
CA LEU A 81 -7.55 -3.46 -4.46
C LEU A 81 -8.36 -3.95 -3.26
N VAL A 82 -7.70 -4.03 -2.10
CA VAL A 82 -8.32 -4.45 -0.85
C VAL A 82 -8.53 -3.24 0.05
N TYR A 83 -9.78 -2.99 0.41
CA TYR A 83 -10.17 -1.91 1.34
C TYR A 83 -9.53 -2.10 2.72
N MET A 84 -8.94 -1.03 3.27
CA MET A 84 -8.34 -1.02 4.61
C MET A 84 -9.15 -0.20 5.62
N GLY A 85 -9.74 0.92 5.18
CA GLY A 85 -10.43 1.85 6.06
C GLY A 85 -10.76 3.17 5.38
N GLU A 86 -11.50 4.02 6.10
CA GLU A 86 -11.90 5.35 5.66
C GLU A 86 -11.61 6.37 6.76
N SER A 87 -11.10 7.55 6.41
CA SER A 87 -10.92 8.65 7.33
C SER A 87 -10.86 9.99 6.61
N GLY A 88 -11.54 11.01 7.13
CA GLY A 88 -11.49 12.37 6.57
C GLY A 88 -11.93 12.47 5.10
N GLY A 89 -12.95 11.70 4.69
CA GLY A 89 -13.46 11.67 3.31
C GLY A 89 -12.52 11.00 2.31
N ARG A 90 -11.70 10.07 2.79
CA ARG A 90 -10.76 9.29 1.97
C ARG A 90 -10.83 7.82 2.28
N VAL A 91 -10.78 7.01 1.24
CA VAL A 91 -10.61 5.56 1.34
C VAL A 91 -9.13 5.21 1.25
N PHE A 92 -8.70 4.32 2.15
CA PHE A 92 -7.39 3.70 2.14
C PHE A 92 -7.56 2.26 1.67
N ALA A 93 -6.82 1.89 0.64
CA ALA A 93 -6.78 0.53 0.12
C ALA A 93 -5.33 0.08 -0.05
N TYR A 94 -5.13 -1.22 -0.26
CA TYR A 94 -3.84 -1.75 -0.65
C TYR A 94 -3.95 -2.74 -1.78
N MET A 95 -2.82 -2.96 -2.43
CA MET A 95 -2.61 -4.11 -3.30
C MET A 95 -1.25 -4.73 -3.07
N THR A 96 -1.12 -5.96 -3.52
CA THR A 96 0.13 -6.71 -3.58
C THR A 96 0.40 -7.11 -5.02
N PRO A 97 1.67 -7.36 -5.40
CA PRO A 97 1.96 -7.86 -6.74
C PRO A 97 1.29 -9.22 -6.96
N GLU A 98 0.71 -9.41 -8.14
CA GLU A 98 0.14 -10.69 -8.57
C GLU A 98 1.24 -11.69 -8.94
N GLU A 99 2.36 -11.17 -9.48
CA GLU A 99 3.48 -11.97 -9.95
C GLU A 99 4.78 -11.68 -9.19
N LEU A 100 5.73 -12.62 -9.26
CA LEU A 100 7.07 -12.36 -8.73
C LEU A 100 7.80 -11.35 -9.63
N PRO A 101 8.82 -10.64 -9.11
CA PRO A 101 9.58 -9.71 -9.93
C PRO A 101 10.12 -10.35 -11.20
N ALA A 102 9.91 -9.73 -12.37
CA ALA A 102 10.40 -10.21 -13.66
C ALA A 102 11.92 -10.48 -13.66
N ALA A 103 12.69 -9.77 -12.82
CA ALA A 103 14.11 -10.02 -12.60
C ALA A 103 14.45 -11.42 -12.04
N PHE A 104 13.45 -12.18 -11.59
CA PHE A 104 13.58 -13.56 -11.14
C PHE A 104 13.32 -14.58 -12.24
N VAL A 105 12.81 -14.17 -13.40
CA VAL A 105 12.58 -15.02 -14.56
C VAL A 105 13.92 -15.36 -15.21
N ASP A 106 14.09 -16.62 -15.59
CA ASP A 106 15.19 -17.07 -16.42
C ASP A 106 14.90 -16.71 -17.88
N PRO A 107 15.73 -15.89 -18.54
CA PRO A 107 15.46 -15.48 -19.92
C PRO A 107 15.53 -16.64 -20.91
N LYS A 108 16.14 -17.79 -20.55
CA LYS A 108 16.24 -18.94 -21.44
C LYS A 108 15.00 -19.82 -21.41
N THR A 109 14.39 -20.01 -20.23
CA THR A 109 13.24 -20.91 -20.08
C THR A 109 11.92 -20.17 -20.00
N GLY A 110 11.93 -18.87 -19.67
CA GLY A 110 10.72 -18.10 -19.36
C GLY A 110 10.15 -18.39 -17.98
N ASP A 111 10.75 -19.30 -17.22
CA ASP A 111 10.30 -19.68 -15.87
C ASP A 111 11.07 -18.96 -14.76
N TYR A 112 10.53 -18.93 -13.55
CA TYR A 112 11.23 -18.39 -12.40
C TYR A 112 12.47 -19.22 -12.02
N ASN A 113 13.61 -18.57 -11.88
CA ASN A 113 14.87 -19.19 -11.48
C ASN A 113 14.93 -19.41 -9.96
N TYR A 114 14.27 -20.47 -9.50
CA TYR A 114 14.26 -20.86 -8.08
C TYR A 114 15.63 -21.27 -7.54
N LYS A 115 16.53 -21.76 -8.39
CA LYS A 115 17.90 -22.11 -7.99
C LYS A 115 18.68 -20.87 -7.55
N LYS A 116 18.55 -19.76 -8.29
CA LYS A 116 19.23 -18.50 -8.01
C LYS A 116 18.50 -17.65 -6.96
N TYR A 117 17.17 -17.60 -7.02
CA TYR A 117 16.36 -16.67 -6.23
C TYR A 117 15.50 -17.34 -5.16
N GLY A 118 15.61 -18.65 -4.92
CA GLY A 118 14.72 -19.40 -4.03
C GLY A 118 14.55 -18.80 -2.64
N ASN A 119 15.63 -18.34 -2.01
CA ASN A 119 15.55 -17.66 -0.70
C ASN A 119 14.84 -16.29 -0.78
N ALA A 120 15.10 -15.52 -1.84
CA ALA A 120 14.45 -14.23 -2.05
C ALA A 120 12.94 -14.43 -2.32
N ILE A 121 12.58 -15.41 -3.14
CA ILE A 121 11.19 -15.77 -3.45
C ILE A 121 10.46 -16.24 -2.18
N ARG A 122 11.08 -17.11 -1.37
CA ARG A 122 10.48 -17.57 -0.12
C ARG A 122 10.21 -16.41 0.85
N LEU A 123 11.17 -15.49 0.95
CA LEU A 123 11.04 -14.31 1.79
C LEU A 123 9.92 -13.39 1.28
N LEU A 124 9.88 -13.12 -0.04
CA LEU A 124 8.86 -12.29 -0.67
C LEU A 124 7.46 -12.91 -0.48
N LYS A 125 7.30 -14.22 -0.72
CA LYS A 125 6.03 -14.92 -0.48
C LYS A 125 5.57 -14.81 0.97
N ARG A 126 6.48 -14.89 1.94
CA ARG A 126 6.15 -14.68 3.36
C ARG A 126 5.67 -13.25 3.61
N MET A 127 6.41 -12.26 3.10
CA MET A 127 6.04 -10.84 3.25
C MET A 127 4.64 -10.59 2.69
N VAL A 128 4.39 -10.99 1.45
CA VAL A 128 3.12 -10.75 0.75
C VAL A 128 1.97 -11.55 1.36
N ASN A 129 2.10 -12.87 1.49
CA ASN A 129 0.95 -13.72 1.82
C ASN A 129 0.66 -13.80 3.33
N GLN A 130 1.67 -13.59 4.19
CA GLN A 130 1.50 -13.74 5.64
C GLN A 130 1.46 -12.40 6.36
N ASP A 131 2.34 -11.46 6.02
CA ASP A 131 2.47 -10.24 6.80
C ASP A 131 1.62 -9.10 6.27
N VAL A 132 1.52 -8.90 4.95
CA VAL A 132 0.76 -7.77 4.39
C VAL A 132 -0.69 -7.72 4.90
N PRO A 133 -1.47 -8.82 4.91
CA PRO A 133 -2.83 -8.78 5.47
C PRO A 133 -2.84 -8.35 6.94
N ARG A 134 -1.85 -8.77 7.74
CA ARG A 134 -1.72 -8.40 9.16
C ARG A 134 -1.29 -6.95 9.34
N ILE A 135 -0.39 -6.47 8.50
CA ILE A 135 0.04 -5.07 8.47
C ILE A 135 -1.17 -4.19 8.12
N ALA A 136 -1.95 -4.55 7.11
CA ALA A 136 -3.12 -3.78 6.70
C ALA A 136 -4.15 -3.61 7.84
N GLN A 137 -4.37 -4.67 8.64
CA GLN A 137 -5.23 -4.62 9.83
C GLN A 137 -4.74 -3.69 10.94
N THR A 138 -3.47 -3.30 10.91
CA THR A 138 -2.89 -2.36 11.87
C THR A 138 -3.06 -0.89 11.50
N LEU A 139 -3.77 -0.60 10.39
CA LEU A 139 -4.11 0.77 10.01
C LEU A 139 -4.80 1.49 11.17
N ARG A 140 -4.23 2.62 11.58
CA ARG A 140 -4.82 3.51 12.59
C ARG A 140 -4.69 4.95 12.14
N PHE A 141 -5.69 5.75 12.51
CA PHE A 141 -5.73 7.20 12.32
C PHE A 141 -5.61 7.88 13.69
N PRO A 142 -4.42 8.32 14.10
CA PRO A 142 -4.24 8.99 15.39
C PRO A 142 -5.09 10.26 15.46
N ALA A 143 -5.74 10.50 16.59
CA ALA A 143 -6.62 11.65 16.80
C ALA A 143 -5.92 13.03 16.72
N VAL A 144 -4.58 13.05 16.68
CA VAL A 144 -3.78 14.28 16.59
C VAL A 144 -3.18 14.38 15.18
N LEU A 145 -3.90 15.06 14.29
CA LEU A 145 -3.32 15.59 13.05
C LEU A 145 -2.57 16.89 13.39
N PRO A 146 -1.32 17.08 12.92
CA PRO A 146 -0.79 18.43 12.79
C PRO A 146 -1.71 19.22 11.86
N LYS A 147 -2.04 20.46 12.27
CA LYS A 147 -2.83 21.42 11.50
C LYS A 147 -2.32 21.55 10.07
N ASN A 148 -2.99 20.93 9.11
CA ASN A 148 -3.07 21.44 7.74
C ASN A 148 -4.52 21.28 7.29
N HIS A 149 -5.17 22.42 7.15
CA HIS A 149 -6.59 22.57 6.85
C HIS A 149 -6.98 21.76 5.59
N PRO A 150 -8.07 20.97 5.62
CA PRO A 150 -8.74 20.64 4.37
C PRO A 150 -9.32 21.94 3.82
N VAL A 151 -8.71 22.46 2.75
CA VAL A 151 -9.34 23.51 1.94
C VAL A 151 -10.71 22.96 1.49
N PRO A 152 -11.83 23.64 1.81
CA PRO A 152 -13.13 23.20 1.34
C PRO A 152 -13.20 23.45 -0.17
N LEU A 153 -13.13 22.40 -0.98
CA LEU A 153 -13.54 22.51 -2.37
C LEU A 153 -15.06 22.38 -2.40
N ARG A 154 -15.68 23.56 -2.47
CA ARG A 154 -17.09 23.81 -2.80
C ARG A 154 -17.61 22.77 -3.79
N SER A 155 -18.73 22.15 -3.43
CA SER A 155 -19.65 21.54 -4.37
C SER A 155 -20.03 22.56 -5.45
N LYS A 156 -19.63 22.34 -6.71
CA LYS A 156 -20.39 22.92 -7.81
C LYS A 156 -21.65 22.09 -7.97
N LYS A 157 -22.76 22.52 -7.36
CA LYS A 157 -24.09 22.21 -7.87
C LYS A 157 -24.09 22.67 -9.33
N VAL A 158 -24.11 21.72 -10.26
CA VAL A 158 -24.54 22.01 -11.63
C VAL A 158 -26.05 22.24 -11.50
N TRP A 159 -26.46 23.50 -11.59
CA TRP A 159 -27.87 23.82 -11.76
C TRP A 159 -28.31 23.37 -13.16
N PRO A 160 -29.51 22.78 -13.30
CA PRO A 160 -30.06 22.51 -14.61
C PRO A 160 -30.56 23.83 -15.20
N CYS A 161 -29.97 24.27 -16.31
CA CYS A 161 -30.63 25.25 -17.17
C CYS A 161 -31.61 24.48 -18.06
N GLY A 162 -32.88 24.51 -17.67
CA GLY A 162 -34.00 24.26 -18.55
C GLY A 162 -34.56 25.58 -19.06
N SER A 163 -34.71 25.70 -20.37
CA SER A 163 -35.85 26.26 -21.12
C SER A 163 -35.52 26.12 -22.60
#